data_AF-A0ABD0YMR8-F1
#
_entry.id   AF-A0ABD0YMR8-F1
#
_cell.length_a   1.000
_cell.length_b   1.000
_cell.length_c   1.000
_cell.angle_alpha   90.00
_cell.angle_beta   90.00
_cell.angle_gamma   90.00
#
_symmetry.space_group_name_H-M   'P 1'
#
loop_
_entity.id
_entity.type
_entity.pdbx_description
1 polymer ?
#
loop_
_entity_poly.entity_id
_entity_poly.type
_entity_poly.pdbx_seq_one_letter_code
_entity_poly.pdbx_strand_id
1 'polypeptide(L)'
;MRPTTAAVVLCGLAAANALAVRKCCKRGMGPGDNGTCVARPPGSAPFEAPPVFRAPGVLASTAPPITILYGRPQCPPDFDLFHLYNRTDGDGPIYLMEDGSLLILKHHEWVNSSMYCLESVDGLVDPVICMESFDQEYEEEMETAMNVYPVGMLVSLPFLLATFFVYGLVPELRNFYGMTVMSHVSNLFIAYLILVVVQLGTDVLPMIVCISFGEPF
;
A
#
# COMPACT_ATOMS: atom_id res chain seq x y z
N MET A 1 -0.41 53.57 28.32
CA MET A 1 0.69 52.78 27.70
C MET A 1 0.13 51.40 27.36
N ARG A 2 0.50 50.90 26.17
CA ARG A 2 -0.10 49.78 25.40
C ARG A 2 -0.46 48.52 26.20
N PRO A 3 -1.46 47.78 25.70
CA PRO A 3 -1.21 46.40 25.34
C PRO A 3 -1.39 46.17 23.84
N THR A 4 -0.57 45.25 23.36
CA THR A 4 -0.32 44.83 21.99
C THR A 4 -1.51 44.08 21.38
N THR A 5 -1.83 44.45 20.14
CA THR A 5 -2.79 43.82 19.24
C THR A 5 -2.46 42.35 18.97
N ALA A 6 -3.29 41.44 19.48
CA ALA A 6 -3.42 40.09 18.93
C ALA A 6 -4.33 40.18 17.70
N ALA A 7 -3.76 39.95 16.52
CA ALA A 7 -4.53 39.76 15.30
C ALA A 7 -5.21 38.39 15.37
N VAL A 8 -6.46 38.38 15.84
CA VAL A 8 -7.35 37.23 15.71
C VAL A 8 -7.67 37.09 14.23
N VAL A 9 -7.05 36.09 13.58
CA VAL A 9 -7.36 35.67 12.22
C VAL A 9 -8.81 35.20 12.18
N LEU A 10 -9.69 36.08 11.72
CA LEU A 10 -11.07 35.75 11.36
C LEU A 10 -11.06 34.93 10.07
N CYS A 11 -11.06 33.61 10.18
CA CYS A 11 -11.45 32.73 9.08
C CYS A 11 -12.29 31.58 9.63
N GLY A 12 -13.57 31.85 9.84
CA GLY A 12 -14.48 30.87 10.44
C GLY A 12 -15.92 31.28 10.25
N LEU A 13 -16.39 31.22 9.00
CA LEU A 13 -17.81 31.07 8.65
C LEU A 13 -17.87 30.43 7.25
N ALA A 14 -17.37 29.19 7.17
CA ALA A 14 -17.85 28.28 6.14
C ALA A 14 -19.27 27.87 6.56
N ALA A 15 -20.21 27.90 5.61
CA ALA A 15 -21.61 27.54 5.84
C ALA A 15 -21.69 26.17 6.57
N ALA A 16 -22.53 26.07 7.60
CA ALA A 16 -22.65 24.89 8.46
C ALA A 16 -23.06 23.59 7.74
N ASN A 17 -23.30 23.63 6.42
CA ASN A 17 -23.72 22.51 5.57
C ASN A 17 -22.79 22.25 4.38
N ALA A 18 -21.60 22.84 4.31
CA ALA A 18 -20.66 22.64 3.20
C ALA A 18 -19.56 21.64 3.56
N LEU A 19 -19.29 20.69 2.66
CA LEU A 19 -18.22 19.70 2.80
C LEU A 19 -16.89 20.32 2.36
N ALA A 20 -15.93 20.41 3.27
CA ALA A 20 -14.62 20.95 2.95
C ALA A 20 -13.67 19.84 2.48
N VAL A 21 -13.22 19.91 1.23
CA VAL A 21 -12.26 18.96 0.65
C VAL A 21 -10.96 19.69 0.34
N ARG A 22 -9.83 19.14 0.79
CA ARG A 22 -8.51 19.75 0.56
C ARG A 22 -7.92 19.27 -0.75
N LYS A 23 -7.47 20.21 -1.58
CA LYS A 23 -6.58 19.96 -2.71
C LYS A 23 -5.14 20.23 -2.28
N CYS A 24 -4.22 19.31 -2.60
CA CYS A 24 -2.81 19.41 -2.18
C CYS A 24 -2.12 20.66 -2.73
N CYS A 25 -2.23 20.90 -4.04
CA CYS A 25 -1.64 22.07 -4.69
C CYS A 25 -2.64 23.20 -4.88
N LYS A 26 -2.13 24.44 -4.97
CA LYS A 26 -2.94 25.64 -5.23
C LYS A 26 -3.72 25.54 -6.55
N ARG A 27 -4.68 26.44 -6.74
CA ARG A 27 -5.42 26.57 -7.99
C ARG A 27 -4.48 26.77 -9.18
N GLY A 28 -4.65 25.98 -10.25
CA GLY A 28 -3.79 26.01 -11.43
C GLY A 28 -2.46 25.26 -11.32
N MET A 29 -2.15 24.69 -10.15
CA MET A 29 -0.97 23.84 -9.95
C MET A 29 -1.36 22.36 -9.86
N GLY A 30 -0.42 21.47 -10.16
CA GLY A 30 -0.55 20.03 -10.05
C GLY A 30 0.72 19.38 -9.48
N PRO A 31 0.74 18.06 -9.37
CA PRO A 31 1.88 17.31 -8.86
C PRO A 31 3.02 17.30 -9.89
N GLY A 32 4.26 17.39 -9.42
CA GLY A 32 5.49 17.20 -10.18
C GLY A 32 6.33 16.05 -9.61
N ASP A 33 7.46 15.76 -10.25
CA ASP A 33 8.20 14.48 -10.11
C ASP A 33 8.67 14.11 -8.69
N ASN A 34 8.87 15.10 -7.80
CA ASN A 34 9.29 14.87 -6.39
C ASN A 34 8.22 15.30 -5.39
N GLY A 35 6.95 15.14 -5.74
CA GLY A 35 5.86 15.63 -4.92
C GLY A 35 5.99 17.14 -4.69
N THR A 36 6.41 17.91 -5.70
CA THR A 36 6.39 19.39 -5.68
C THR A 36 5.19 19.90 -6.45
N CYS A 37 4.63 21.04 -6.05
CA CYS A 37 3.54 21.65 -6.81
C CYS A 37 4.07 22.49 -7.98
N VAL A 38 3.78 22.08 -9.21
CA VAL A 38 4.20 22.77 -10.44
C VAL A 38 2.99 23.36 -11.17
N ALA A 39 3.19 24.42 -11.96
CA ALA A 39 2.12 24.99 -12.76
C ALA A 39 1.66 23.99 -13.83
N ARG A 40 0.34 23.77 -13.95
CA ARG A 40 -0.17 22.85 -14.96
C ARG A 40 0.00 23.43 -16.37
N PRO A 41 0.26 22.57 -17.37
CA PRO A 41 0.33 23.01 -18.76
C PRO A 41 -1.02 23.60 -19.22
N PRO A 42 -1.00 24.59 -20.14
CA PRO A 42 -2.20 25.21 -20.66
C PRO A 42 -3.05 24.16 -21.40
N GLY A 43 -4.34 24.04 -21.02
CA GLY A 43 -5.26 23.05 -21.57
C GLY A 43 -5.49 21.81 -20.69
N SER A 44 -4.80 21.69 -19.55
CA SER A 44 -5.08 20.62 -18.58
C SER A 44 -6.49 20.76 -17.97
N ALA A 45 -7.16 19.63 -17.71
CA ALA A 45 -8.44 19.64 -17.00
C ALA A 45 -8.32 20.28 -15.60
N PRO A 46 -9.33 21.08 -15.18
CA PRO A 46 -9.40 21.57 -13.81
C PRO A 46 -9.54 20.40 -12.84
N PHE A 47 -9.15 20.62 -11.58
CA PHE A 47 -9.43 19.64 -10.53
C PHE A 47 -10.94 19.58 -10.29
N GLU A 48 -11.50 18.38 -10.39
CA GLU A 48 -12.89 18.07 -10.06
C GLU A 48 -12.90 17.19 -8.82
N ALA A 49 -13.72 17.53 -7.82
CA ALA A 49 -13.79 16.75 -6.59
C ALA A 49 -14.47 15.39 -6.88
N PRO A 50 -14.01 14.29 -6.26
CA PRO A 50 -14.61 12.99 -6.47
C PRO A 50 -16.03 12.95 -5.91
N PRO A 51 -16.88 12.02 -6.40
CA PRO A 51 -18.23 11.85 -5.90
C PRO A 51 -18.22 11.48 -4.41
N VAL A 52 -19.22 11.97 -3.69
CA VAL A 52 -19.40 11.73 -2.26
C VAL A 52 -20.29 10.50 -2.05
N PHE A 53 -19.92 9.64 -1.11
CA PHE A 53 -20.57 8.38 -0.80
C PHE A 53 -21.14 8.39 0.63
N ARG A 54 -22.29 7.75 0.81
CA ARG A 54 -22.90 7.54 2.13
C ARG A 54 -22.44 6.24 2.78
N ALA A 55 -22.25 5.22 1.94
CA ALA A 55 -21.77 3.90 2.32
C ALA A 55 -20.87 3.37 1.19
N PRO A 56 -20.06 2.32 1.42
CA PRO A 56 -19.19 1.77 0.39
C PRO A 56 -19.97 1.46 -0.90
N GLY A 57 -19.62 2.11 -2.00
CA GLY A 57 -20.30 1.97 -3.29
C GLY A 57 -21.70 2.59 -3.41
N VAL A 58 -22.21 3.27 -2.37
CA VAL A 58 -23.52 3.93 -2.37
C VAL A 58 -23.34 5.45 -2.39
N LEU A 59 -23.66 6.06 -3.53
CA LEU A 59 -23.60 7.51 -3.72
C LEU A 59 -24.51 8.27 -2.73
N ALA A 60 -24.04 9.42 -2.26
CA ALA A 60 -24.82 10.34 -1.45
C ALA A 60 -26.03 10.86 -2.24
N SER A 61 -27.25 10.60 -1.76
CA SER A 61 -28.49 11.05 -2.44
C SER A 61 -28.65 12.59 -2.46
N THR A 62 -27.98 13.28 -1.53
CA THR A 62 -27.96 14.74 -1.41
C THR A 62 -26.54 15.15 -1.02
N ALA A 63 -25.64 15.24 -2.00
CA ALA A 63 -24.27 15.65 -1.73
C ALA A 63 -24.25 17.11 -1.23
N PRO A 64 -23.63 17.39 -0.07
CA PRO A 64 -23.45 18.77 0.40
C PRO A 64 -22.60 19.57 -0.60
N PRO A 65 -22.78 20.90 -0.70
CA PRO A 65 -21.92 21.73 -1.53
C PRO A 65 -20.46 21.59 -1.10
N ILE A 66 -19.58 21.28 -2.06
CA ILE A 66 -18.15 21.05 -1.79
C ILE A 66 -17.40 22.38 -1.84
N THR A 67 -16.64 22.67 -0.78
CA THR A 67 -15.70 23.79 -0.70
C THR A 67 -14.28 23.26 -0.82
N ILE A 68 -13.54 23.74 -1.82
CA ILE A 68 -12.14 23.32 -2.03
C ILE A 68 -11.21 24.19 -1.18
N LEU A 69 -10.55 23.56 -0.22
CA LEU A 69 -9.42 24.13 0.53
C LEU A 69 -8.11 23.80 -0.20
N TYR A 70 -7.05 24.57 0.04
CA TYR A 70 -5.75 24.37 -0.60
C TYR A 70 -4.64 24.18 0.42
N GLY A 71 -3.73 23.27 0.13
CA GLY A 71 -2.53 23.02 0.93
C GLY A 71 -2.40 21.56 1.34
N ARG A 72 -1.19 21.19 1.74
CA ARG A 72 -0.89 19.86 2.28
C ARG A 72 -1.40 19.73 3.71
N PRO A 73 -1.79 18.52 4.14
CA PRO A 73 -2.05 18.28 5.55
C PRO A 73 -0.76 18.45 6.36
N GLN A 74 -0.92 18.84 7.62
CA GLN A 74 0.19 18.91 8.57
C GLN A 74 0.24 17.55 9.27
N CYS A 75 1.13 16.68 8.83
CA CYS A 75 1.25 15.35 9.43
C CYS A 75 1.78 15.46 10.88
N PRO A 76 1.36 14.56 11.79
CA PRO A 76 1.98 14.41 13.11
C PRO A 76 3.49 14.13 13.03
N PRO A 77 4.26 14.27 14.12
CA PRO A 77 5.60 13.70 14.19
C PRO A 77 5.53 12.20 13.90
N ASP A 78 6.55 11.66 13.21
CA ASP A 78 6.66 10.25 12.79
C ASP A 78 5.66 9.82 11.70
N PHE A 79 5.08 10.78 10.97
CA PHE A 79 4.22 10.52 9.81
C PHE A 79 4.75 11.25 8.58
N ASP A 80 4.85 10.51 7.48
CA ASP A 80 5.23 11.02 6.17
C ASP A 80 4.05 11.07 5.20
N LEU A 81 4.20 11.88 4.15
CA LEU A 81 3.20 12.04 3.10
C LEU A 81 3.39 10.98 2.02
N PHE A 82 2.40 10.09 1.88
CA PHE A 82 2.39 9.05 0.85
C PHE A 82 1.33 9.34 -0.20
N HIS A 83 1.70 9.16 -1.47
CA HIS A 83 0.78 9.31 -2.60
C HIS A 83 0.16 7.94 -2.91
N LEU A 84 -1.14 7.79 -2.64
CA LEU A 84 -1.86 6.58 -3.00
C LEU A 84 -2.34 6.71 -4.44
N TYR A 85 -1.67 6.01 -5.35
CA TYR A 85 -2.14 5.93 -6.72
C TYR A 85 -3.36 5.02 -6.79
N ASN A 86 -4.51 5.54 -7.22
CA ASN A 86 -5.70 4.73 -7.48
C ASN A 86 -5.58 3.93 -8.79
N ARG A 87 -4.36 3.46 -9.09
CA ARG A 87 -3.99 2.86 -10.37
C ARG A 87 -4.06 1.35 -10.27
N THR A 88 -5.26 0.78 -10.23
CA THR A 88 -5.58 -0.65 -10.50
C THR A 88 -4.78 -1.75 -9.75
N ASP A 89 -3.76 -1.40 -8.97
CA ASP A 89 -2.78 -2.29 -8.38
C ASP A 89 -3.16 -2.46 -6.91
N GLY A 90 -4.16 -3.31 -6.70
CA GLY A 90 -4.35 -4.01 -5.43
C GLY A 90 -4.74 -3.20 -4.20
N ASP A 91 -4.86 -1.86 -4.25
CA ASP A 91 -5.24 -1.02 -3.08
C ASP A 91 -6.76 -0.86 -2.87
N GLY A 92 -7.56 -1.33 -3.82
CA GLY A 92 -9.02 -1.29 -3.73
C GLY A 92 -9.60 0.14 -3.92
N PRO A 93 -10.93 0.27 -4.04
CA PRO A 93 -11.55 1.57 -4.26
C PRO A 93 -11.52 2.42 -2.98
N ILE A 94 -11.18 3.70 -3.14
CA ILE A 94 -11.19 4.71 -2.08
C ILE A 94 -12.46 5.55 -2.22
N TYR A 95 -13.20 5.71 -1.13
CA TYR A 95 -14.46 6.48 -1.12
C TYR A 95 -14.33 7.76 -0.30
N LEU A 96 -14.76 8.89 -0.85
CA LEU A 96 -14.96 10.14 -0.11
C LEU A 96 -16.34 10.13 0.54
N MET A 97 -16.39 10.24 1.86
CA MET A 97 -17.61 10.08 2.65
C MET A 97 -18.34 11.42 2.86
N GLU A 98 -19.64 11.36 3.17
CA GLU A 98 -20.50 12.54 3.43
C GLU A 98 -19.98 13.44 4.58
N ASP A 99 -19.20 12.89 5.51
CA ASP A 99 -18.56 13.60 6.63
C ASP A 99 -17.18 14.20 6.28
N GLY A 100 -16.66 13.93 5.09
CA GLY A 100 -15.36 14.39 4.62
C GLY A 100 -14.20 13.50 5.07
N SER A 101 -14.48 12.30 5.57
CA SER A 101 -13.46 11.27 5.73
C SER A 101 -13.24 10.51 4.42
N LEU A 102 -12.05 9.92 4.27
CA LEU A 102 -11.79 8.91 3.24
C LEU A 102 -11.91 7.52 3.85
N LEU A 103 -12.60 6.63 3.14
CA LEU A 103 -12.65 5.22 3.46
C LEU A 103 -11.75 4.44 2.49
N ILE A 104 -10.72 3.81 3.03
CA ILE A 104 -9.81 2.92 2.30
C ILE A 104 -10.26 1.48 2.55
N LEU A 105 -10.96 0.87 1.59
CA LEU A 105 -11.60 -0.44 1.80
C LEU A 105 -10.61 -1.55 2.11
N LYS A 106 -9.43 -1.56 1.49
CA LYS A 106 -8.45 -2.63 1.68
C LYS A 106 -8.01 -2.79 3.14
N HIS A 107 -7.72 -1.66 3.80
CA HIS A 107 -7.25 -1.65 5.18
C HIS A 107 -8.38 -1.46 6.20
N HIS A 108 -9.63 -1.26 5.74
CA HIS A 108 -10.77 -0.90 6.58
C HIS A 108 -10.52 0.38 7.41
N GLU A 109 -9.76 1.31 6.85
CA GLU A 109 -9.30 2.51 7.54
C GLU A 109 -10.11 3.75 7.14
N TRP A 110 -10.37 4.58 8.15
CA TRP A 110 -11.05 5.86 8.02
C TRP A 110 -10.04 6.99 8.24
N VAL A 111 -9.77 7.77 7.20
CA VAL A 111 -8.81 8.88 7.25
C VAL A 111 -9.57 10.20 7.36
N ASN A 112 -9.28 10.96 8.41
CA ASN A 112 -9.94 12.25 8.63
C ASN A 112 -9.44 13.31 7.62
N SER A 113 -10.31 14.26 7.27
CA SER A 113 -10.05 15.44 6.42
C SER A 113 -8.78 16.24 6.72
N SER A 114 -8.22 16.12 7.93
CA SER A 114 -6.97 16.78 8.34
C SER A 114 -5.70 16.02 7.94
N MET A 115 -5.82 14.72 7.69
CA MET A 115 -4.70 13.78 7.45
C MET A 115 -4.52 13.46 5.97
N TYR A 116 -5.31 14.05 5.08
CA TYR A 116 -5.17 13.86 3.65
C TYR A 116 -5.39 15.14 2.85
N CYS A 117 -4.93 15.12 1.61
CA CYS A 117 -5.37 16.04 0.57
C CYS A 117 -5.54 15.26 -0.74
N LEU A 118 -6.32 15.80 -1.67
CA LEU A 118 -6.56 15.20 -2.98
C LEU A 118 -5.76 15.94 -4.05
N GLU A 119 -5.26 15.21 -5.03
CA GLU A 119 -4.66 15.81 -6.22
C GLU A 119 -5.12 15.10 -7.48
N SER A 120 -5.18 15.84 -8.59
CA SER A 120 -5.49 15.22 -9.87
C SER A 120 -4.21 14.95 -10.67
N VAL A 121 -3.99 13.66 -10.95
CA VAL A 121 -2.94 13.09 -11.78
C VAL A 121 -3.62 12.44 -12.98
N ASP A 122 -3.28 12.84 -14.19
CA ASP A 122 -3.82 12.27 -15.44
C ASP A 122 -5.37 12.21 -15.52
N GLY A 123 -6.06 13.15 -14.88
CA GLY A 123 -7.52 13.23 -14.86
C GLY A 123 -8.20 12.31 -13.82
N LEU A 124 -7.42 11.50 -13.10
CA LEU A 124 -7.88 10.77 -11.92
C LEU A 124 -7.58 11.60 -10.67
N VAL A 125 -8.34 11.37 -9.60
CA VAL A 125 -8.13 12.02 -8.31
C VAL A 125 -7.54 11.02 -7.34
N ASP A 126 -6.31 11.28 -6.93
CA ASP A 126 -5.53 10.45 -6.03
C ASP A 126 -5.41 11.14 -4.65
N PRO A 127 -5.60 10.40 -3.55
CA PRO A 127 -5.36 10.93 -2.22
C PRO A 127 -3.88 10.85 -1.83
N VAL A 128 -3.38 11.94 -1.27
CA VAL A 128 -2.12 11.99 -0.54
C VAL A 128 -2.46 11.95 0.94
N ILE A 129 -2.01 10.91 1.63
CA ILE A 129 -2.33 10.66 3.05
C ILE A 129 -1.08 10.78 3.91
N CYS A 130 -1.25 11.18 5.16
CA CYS A 130 -0.25 11.02 6.20
C CYS A 130 -0.31 9.58 6.69
N MET A 131 0.79 8.85 6.57
CA MET A 131 0.94 7.50 7.13
C MET A 131 2.16 7.47 8.04
N GLU A 132 2.16 6.59 9.03
CA GLU A 132 3.31 6.41 9.92
C GLU A 132 4.56 6.14 9.07
N SER A 133 5.60 6.93 9.28
CA SER A 133 6.87 6.71 8.62
C SER A 133 7.43 5.40 9.15
N PHE A 134 7.66 4.44 8.27
CA PHE A 134 8.48 3.29 8.65
C PHE A 134 9.88 3.82 8.95
N ASP A 135 10.38 3.57 10.15
CA ASP A 135 11.77 3.88 10.47
C ASP A 135 12.67 3.28 9.38
N GLN A 136 13.64 4.04 8.86
CA GLN A 136 14.58 3.54 7.85
C GLN A 136 15.31 2.27 8.32
N GLU A 137 15.41 2.07 9.65
CA GLU A 137 15.94 0.86 10.27
C GLU A 137 15.08 -0.38 9.97
N TYR A 138 13.75 -0.22 9.83
CA TYR A 138 12.82 -1.30 9.52
C TYR A 138 12.81 -1.68 8.03
N GLU A 139 13.06 -0.73 7.11
CA GLU A 139 13.27 -1.04 5.69
C GLU A 139 14.55 -1.86 5.48
N GLU A 140 15.66 -1.48 6.14
CA GLU A 140 16.90 -2.24 6.10
C GLU A 140 16.76 -3.63 6.76
N GLU A 141 16.03 -3.73 7.89
CA GLU A 141 15.73 -5.03 8.51
C GLU A 141 14.83 -5.92 7.64
N MET A 142 13.85 -5.35 6.93
CA MET A 142 13.00 -6.12 6.03
C MET A 142 13.74 -6.54 4.76
N GLU A 143 14.57 -5.68 4.19
CA GLU A 143 15.42 -6.01 3.03
C GLU A 143 16.47 -7.07 3.40
N THR A 144 17.06 -6.98 4.60
CA THR A 144 17.99 -8.00 5.11
C THR A 144 17.28 -9.31 5.46
N ALA A 145 16.09 -9.29 6.06
CA ALA A 145 15.29 -10.48 6.33
C ALA A 145 14.86 -11.20 5.03
N MET A 146 14.48 -10.42 4.01
CA MET A 146 14.15 -10.93 2.67
C MET A 146 15.36 -11.57 1.97
N ASN A 147 16.59 -11.19 2.33
CA ASN A 147 17.81 -11.78 1.79
C ASN A 147 18.34 -12.97 2.62
N VAL A 148 18.15 -12.97 3.94
CA VAL A 148 18.61 -14.05 4.84
C VAL A 148 17.72 -15.30 4.72
N TYR A 149 16.43 -15.13 4.51
CA TYR A 149 15.49 -16.26 4.37
C TYR A 149 15.81 -17.20 3.18
N PRO A 150 16.01 -16.72 1.93
CA PRO A 150 16.39 -17.57 0.81
C PRO A 150 17.76 -18.23 1.03
N VAL A 151 18.71 -17.54 1.66
CA VAL A 151 20.03 -18.12 2.01
C VAL A 151 19.88 -19.26 3.01
N GLY A 152 19.08 -19.08 4.07
CA GLY A 152 18.79 -20.13 5.06
C GLY A 152 18.12 -21.37 4.44
N MET A 153 17.20 -21.16 3.49
CA MET A 153 16.56 -22.25 2.75
C MET A 153 17.55 -22.98 1.82
N LEU A 154 18.41 -22.26 1.11
CA LEU A 154 19.44 -22.84 0.25
C LEU A 154 20.45 -23.68 1.02
N VAL A 155 20.87 -23.23 2.21
CA VAL A 155 21.80 -24.00 3.07
C VAL A 155 21.11 -25.24 3.67
N SER A 156 19.80 -25.21 3.85
CA SER A 156 19.02 -26.35 4.38
C SER A 156 18.82 -27.48 3.36
N LEU A 157 18.75 -27.18 2.06
CA LEU A 157 18.59 -28.18 0.99
C LEU A 157 19.69 -29.26 0.96
N PRO A 158 21.01 -28.96 1.01
CA PRO A 158 22.04 -29.99 1.04
C PRO A 158 22.01 -30.81 2.32
N PHE A 159 21.58 -30.23 3.45
CA PHE A 159 21.43 -30.96 4.72
C PHE A 159 20.26 -31.94 4.69
N LEU A 160 19.12 -31.54 4.09
CA LEU A 160 17.97 -32.40 3.85
C LEU A 160 18.34 -33.53 2.87
N LEU A 161 19.08 -33.24 1.81
CA LEU A 161 19.55 -34.21 0.85
C LEU A 161 20.54 -35.21 1.49
N ALA A 162 21.49 -34.73 2.30
CA ALA A 162 22.40 -35.59 3.06
C ALA A 162 21.62 -36.53 4.00
N THR A 163 20.61 -36.01 4.68
CA THR A 163 19.73 -36.81 5.56
C THR A 163 19.02 -37.91 4.75
N PHE A 164 18.46 -37.58 3.59
CA PHE A 164 17.83 -38.55 2.69
C PHE A 164 18.82 -39.65 2.24
N PHE A 165 20.04 -39.28 1.85
CA PHE A 165 21.08 -40.24 1.45
C PHE A 165 21.53 -41.14 2.60
N VAL A 166 21.73 -40.61 3.81
CA VAL A 166 22.13 -41.41 4.98
C VAL A 166 21.07 -42.45 5.32
N TYR A 167 19.79 -42.06 5.38
CA TYR A 167 18.71 -43.01 5.64
C TYR A 167 18.53 -44.02 4.49
N GLY A 168 18.81 -43.63 3.23
CA GLY A 168 18.65 -44.48 2.05
C GLY A 168 19.79 -45.48 1.83
N LEU A 169 21.02 -45.10 2.16
CA LEU A 169 22.22 -45.92 1.97
C LEU A 169 22.50 -46.89 3.12
N VAL A 170 21.96 -46.64 4.32
CA VAL A 170 22.13 -47.53 5.48
C VAL A 170 20.95 -48.50 5.57
N PRO A 171 21.08 -49.76 5.11
CA PRO A 171 19.99 -50.73 5.09
C PRO A 171 19.51 -51.14 6.50
N GLU A 172 20.32 -50.91 7.53
CA GLU A 172 19.98 -51.18 8.94
C GLU A 172 18.96 -50.19 9.53
N LEU A 173 18.79 -49.00 8.94
CA LEU A 173 17.87 -47.95 9.40
C LEU A 173 16.51 -47.95 8.68
N ARG A 174 16.29 -48.91 7.76
CA ARG A 174 15.04 -49.13 7.01
C ARG A 174 13.91 -49.73 7.86
N ASN A 175 13.86 -49.41 9.14
CA ASN A 175 12.73 -49.72 10.02
C ASN A 175 11.53 -48.81 9.70
N PHE A 176 10.33 -49.19 10.12
CA PHE A 176 9.10 -48.38 9.95
C PHE A 176 9.28 -46.90 10.35
N TYR A 177 10.10 -46.64 11.37
CA TYR A 177 10.48 -45.30 11.81
C TYR A 177 11.28 -44.51 10.76
N GLY A 178 12.24 -45.15 10.08
CA GLY A 178 13.05 -44.52 9.02
C GLY A 178 12.23 -44.13 7.79
N MET A 179 11.17 -44.90 7.46
CA MET A 179 10.28 -44.59 6.34
C MET A 179 9.48 -43.29 6.55
N THR A 180 9.00 -43.05 7.78
CA THR A 180 8.31 -41.80 8.11
C THR A 180 9.25 -40.60 8.04
N VAL A 181 10.47 -40.74 8.55
CA VAL A 181 11.49 -39.67 8.48
C VAL A 181 11.84 -39.35 7.02
N MET A 182 12.00 -40.37 6.17
CA MET A 182 12.23 -40.16 4.73
C MET A 182 11.10 -39.38 4.05
N SER A 183 9.84 -39.72 4.32
CA SER A 183 8.69 -39.00 3.75
C SER A 183 8.60 -37.55 4.21
N HIS A 184 9.01 -37.28 5.44
CA HIS A 184 8.99 -35.93 6.00
C HIS A 184 10.10 -35.07 5.38
N VAL A 185 11.32 -35.62 5.27
CA VAL A 185 12.47 -34.97 4.65
C VAL A 185 12.23 -34.73 3.16
N SER A 186 11.61 -35.67 2.44
CA SER A 186 11.28 -35.49 1.02
C SER A 186 10.23 -34.40 0.81
N ASN A 187 9.22 -34.33 1.68
CA ASN A 187 8.19 -33.27 1.59
C ASN A 187 8.79 -31.88 1.89
N LEU A 188 9.65 -31.78 2.92
CA LEU A 188 10.38 -30.55 3.23
C LEU A 188 11.31 -30.12 2.09
N PHE A 189 12.00 -31.07 1.45
CA PHE A 189 12.86 -30.79 0.31
C PHE A 189 12.07 -30.23 -0.89
N ILE A 190 10.93 -30.84 -1.24
CA ILE A 190 10.06 -30.35 -2.32
C ILE A 190 9.51 -28.97 -1.98
N ALA A 191 9.03 -28.77 -0.74
CA ALA A 191 8.51 -27.47 -0.30
C ALA A 191 9.58 -26.36 -0.39
N TYR A 192 10.81 -26.63 0.06
CA TYR A 192 11.91 -25.65 -0.03
C TYR A 192 12.34 -25.38 -1.47
N LEU A 193 12.32 -26.39 -2.35
CA LEU A 193 12.57 -26.15 -3.78
C LEU A 193 11.51 -25.22 -4.39
N ILE A 194 10.23 -25.43 -4.10
CA ILE A 194 9.15 -24.56 -4.59
C ILE A 194 9.33 -23.13 -4.05
N LEU A 195 9.63 -22.97 -2.76
CA LEU A 195 9.83 -21.65 -2.16
C LEU A 195 11.04 -20.91 -2.74
N VAL A 196 12.18 -21.59 -2.94
CA VAL A 196 13.37 -20.99 -3.57
C VAL A 196 13.07 -20.55 -4.99
N VAL A 197 12.30 -21.34 -5.74
CA VAL A 197 11.86 -21.04 -7.10
C VAL A 197 10.93 -19.82 -7.13
N VAL A 198 9.99 -19.70 -6.18
CA VAL A 198 9.11 -18.53 -6.06
C VAL A 198 9.88 -17.28 -5.67
N GLN A 199 10.85 -17.40 -4.74
CA GLN A 199 11.61 -16.27 -4.22
C GLN A 199 12.67 -15.74 -5.18
N LEU A 200 13.33 -16.61 -5.94
CA LEU A 200 14.32 -16.21 -6.96
C LEU A 200 13.68 -15.92 -8.33
N GLY A 201 12.42 -16.30 -8.50
CA GLY A 201 11.72 -16.35 -9.78
C GLY A 201 10.91 -15.11 -10.16
N THR A 202 11.07 -14.00 -9.46
CA THR A 202 10.16 -12.84 -9.55
C THR A 202 10.04 -12.24 -10.96
N ASP A 203 11.02 -12.45 -11.86
CA ASP A 203 10.97 -11.93 -13.24
C ASP A 203 10.75 -13.00 -14.34
N VAL A 204 10.97 -14.29 -14.06
CA VAL A 204 11.03 -15.35 -15.10
C VAL A 204 9.93 -16.40 -14.94
N LEU A 205 9.31 -16.51 -13.76
CA LEU A 205 8.33 -17.54 -13.46
C LEU A 205 6.84 -17.26 -13.65
N PRO A 206 6.33 -16.03 -13.92
CA PRO A 206 4.89 -15.82 -13.94
C PRO A 206 4.18 -16.46 -15.15
N MET A 207 4.86 -16.70 -16.26
CA MET A 207 4.21 -17.22 -17.48
C MET A 207 4.09 -18.76 -17.49
N ILE A 208 5.15 -19.49 -17.16
CA ILE A 208 5.16 -20.95 -17.32
C ILE A 208 4.33 -21.67 -16.24
N VAL A 209 4.34 -21.15 -15.00
CA VAL A 209 3.56 -21.72 -13.89
C VAL A 209 2.08 -21.38 -14.02
N CYS A 210 1.76 -20.15 -14.43
CA CYS A 210 0.38 -19.71 -14.68
C CYS A 210 -0.31 -20.56 -15.76
N ILE A 211 0.41 -20.92 -16.84
CA ILE A 211 -0.12 -21.80 -17.89
C ILE A 211 -0.29 -23.25 -17.38
N SER A 212 0.59 -23.73 -16.50
CA SER A 212 0.51 -25.12 -16.00
C SER A 212 -0.58 -25.37 -14.95
N PHE A 213 -0.94 -24.36 -14.15
CA PHE A 213 -1.99 -24.45 -13.13
C PHE A 213 -3.34 -23.83 -13.57
N GLY A 214 -3.38 -23.18 -14.74
CA GLY A 214 -4.54 -22.47 -15.27
C GLY A 214 -5.40 -23.25 -16.27
N GLU A 215 -5.04 -24.47 -16.65
CA GLU A 215 -5.86 -25.33 -17.52
C GLU A 215 -6.71 -26.29 -16.67
N PRO A 216 -8.02 -26.02 -16.48
CA PRO A 216 -8.94 -27.04 -16.01
C PRO A 216 -9.23 -28.02 -17.16
N PHE A 217 -9.25 -29.32 -16.84
CA PHE A 217 -9.94 -30.32 -17.66
C PHE A 217 -11.42 -29.97 -17.84
#